data_AF-A0AA39R911-F1
#
_entry.id   AF-A0AA39R911-F1
#
_cell.length_a   1.000
_cell.length_b   1.000
_cell.length_c   1.000
_cell.angle_alpha   90.00
_cell.angle_beta   90.00
_cell.angle_gamma   90.00
#
_symmetry.space_group_name_H-M   'P 1'
#
loop_
_entity.id
_entity.type
_entity.pdbx_description
1 polymer ?
#
loop_
_entity_poly.entity_id
_entity_poly.type
_entity_poly.pdbx_seq_one_letter_code
_entity_poly.pdbx_strand_id
1 'polypeptide(L)'
;MNIPVISQAFVALCCFPLCGLADYSFDTTSYDPHDVITTDVAVVGGGSAGVYTAVRLQDHNKSIVIIEKNDYIGGNAETYIDPQSNIPINLGVVVFPKTQIAENYFARFDVPLVPLSNLSPGGAYIDFSTGDSVDYDPPTEVDVAAALHGYNVQLQKYPALQAGFNLTYPVANDLLLPFGKFLDKYNLSALIPTVFIFNQGYSPILNISTIYLLKHFNANVLNSIATGFLTPASHNTGEFYDNILAHLRSSVLLNTTVQAMDRSSSLNVKIVVRTNNNAHKLIIARKLLSTPPPKVDQLTGYDLSAHETELFSKFVANGYYVGVVSNTGLPPNKRYTSIDPRNPPYDIPKLPGIYAIAPTGAPDLVEVFYGSPIPLSVGDVQRDILAKVKRLAISQAINNTSAEPNFVAFTVHTPFNLMVSNEAIANGFYERLYALNGQRNTFYNGAAWQTQDSNEIWEYTESYVLPILLASL
;
A
#
# COMPACT_ATOMS: atom_id res chain seq x y z
N MET A 1 13.26 -65.94 7.87
CA MET A 1 13.41 -65.72 6.41
C MET A 1 13.04 -64.26 6.18
N ASN A 2 14.05 -63.39 6.22
CA ASN A 2 13.90 -61.93 6.17
C ASN A 2 14.06 -61.48 4.71
N ILE A 3 13.07 -60.79 4.17
CA ILE A 3 13.16 -60.09 2.89
C ILE A 3 12.93 -58.60 3.19
N PRO A 4 13.88 -57.70 2.89
CA PRO A 4 13.65 -56.28 3.02
C PRO A 4 12.94 -55.77 1.76
N VAL A 5 11.84 -55.04 1.95
CA VAL A 5 11.21 -54.25 0.88
C VAL A 5 11.95 -52.92 0.81
N ILE A 6 12.70 -52.72 -0.28
CA ILE A 6 13.36 -51.48 -0.63
C ILE A 6 12.30 -50.53 -1.20
N SER A 7 11.98 -49.45 -0.49
CA SER A 7 11.18 -48.35 -1.03
C SER A 7 12.11 -47.41 -1.80
N GLN A 8 12.01 -47.42 -3.14
CA GLN A 8 12.70 -46.47 -4.00
C GLN A 8 11.96 -45.13 -3.97
N ALA A 9 12.57 -44.11 -3.36
CA ALA A 9 12.14 -42.74 -3.49
C ALA A 9 12.53 -42.20 -4.88
N PHE A 10 11.56 -42.03 -5.77
CA PHE A 10 11.73 -41.24 -6.99
C PHE A 10 11.85 -39.77 -6.61
N VAL A 11 13.08 -39.24 -6.60
CA VAL A 11 13.32 -37.80 -6.58
C VAL A 11 13.02 -37.29 -7.99
N ALA A 12 11.85 -36.66 -8.16
CA ALA A 12 11.57 -35.88 -9.34
C ALA A 12 12.48 -34.65 -9.33
N LEU A 13 13.54 -34.69 -10.13
CA LEU A 13 14.33 -33.50 -10.46
C LEU A 13 13.43 -32.57 -11.28
N CYS A 14 12.78 -31.61 -10.62
CA CYS A 14 12.17 -30.48 -11.31
C CYS A 14 13.30 -29.66 -11.93
N CYS A 15 13.59 -29.90 -13.21
CA CYS A 15 14.33 -28.96 -14.04
C CYS A 15 13.53 -27.66 -14.11
N PHE A 16 13.88 -26.68 -13.28
CA PHE A 16 13.55 -25.30 -13.57
C PHE A 16 14.22 -24.96 -14.91
N PRO A 17 13.50 -24.45 -15.91
CA PRO A 17 14.15 -23.89 -17.07
C PRO A 17 15.00 -22.71 -16.56
N LEU A 18 16.31 -22.78 -16.73
CA LEU A 18 17.12 -21.58 -16.73
C LEU A 18 16.58 -20.71 -17.88
N CYS A 19 15.69 -19.77 -17.58
CA CYS A 19 15.50 -18.62 -18.44
C CYS A 19 16.88 -17.97 -18.57
N GLY A 20 17.50 -18.09 -19.73
CA GLY A 20 18.69 -17.33 -20.05
C GLY A 20 18.38 -15.85 -19.81
N LEU A 21 19.17 -15.19 -18.98
CA LEU A 21 19.13 -13.74 -18.87
C LEU A 21 19.39 -13.21 -20.29
N ALA A 22 18.40 -12.53 -20.87
CA ALA A 22 18.62 -11.82 -22.11
C ALA A 22 19.75 -10.80 -21.87
N ASP A 23 20.79 -10.85 -22.69
CA ASP A 23 21.93 -9.95 -22.57
C ASP A 23 21.52 -8.61 -23.20
N TYR A 24 21.04 -7.68 -22.37
CA TYR A 24 20.61 -6.36 -22.81
C TYR A 24 21.83 -5.44 -22.99
N SER A 25 21.96 -4.79 -24.14
CA SER A 25 23.05 -3.83 -24.39
C SER A 25 22.82 -2.52 -23.63
N PHE A 26 23.86 -1.99 -23.00
CA PHE A 26 23.89 -0.65 -22.39
C PHE A 26 24.67 0.37 -23.23
N ASP A 27 25.01 0.01 -24.48
CA ASP A 27 25.62 0.89 -25.46
C ASP A 27 24.54 1.65 -26.23
N THR A 28 24.64 2.98 -26.26
CA THR A 28 23.75 3.87 -27.01
C THR A 28 23.66 3.54 -28.49
N THR A 29 24.72 2.96 -29.09
CA THR A 29 24.75 2.58 -30.51
C THR A 29 23.86 1.38 -30.84
N SER A 30 23.39 0.65 -29.82
CA SER A 30 22.46 -0.47 -29.97
C SER A 30 20.99 -0.03 -30.07
N TYR A 31 20.70 1.28 -29.95
CA TYR A 31 19.36 1.85 -29.92
C TYR A 31 19.21 2.92 -30.99
N ASP A 32 17.98 3.15 -31.46
CA ASP A 32 17.69 4.36 -32.22
C ASP A 32 17.96 5.59 -31.33
N PRO A 33 18.54 6.68 -31.84
CA PRO A 33 18.77 7.89 -31.05
C PRO A 33 17.53 8.45 -30.36
N HIS A 34 16.32 8.26 -30.92
CA HIS A 34 15.05 8.68 -30.31
C HIS A 34 14.57 7.74 -29.20
N ASP A 35 15.16 6.55 -29.08
CA ASP A 35 14.93 5.58 -28.03
C ASP A 35 15.97 5.66 -26.90
N VAL A 36 16.91 6.62 -26.98
CA VAL A 36 17.85 6.95 -25.90
C VAL A 36 17.37 8.21 -25.17
N ILE A 37 17.07 8.07 -23.89
CA ILE A 37 16.63 9.17 -23.02
C ILE A 37 17.75 9.52 -22.06
N THR A 38 18.20 10.78 -22.06
CA THR A 38 19.14 11.30 -21.05
C THR A 38 18.40 12.23 -20.10
N THR A 39 18.61 12.07 -18.80
CA THR A 39 17.89 12.85 -17.78
C THR A 39 18.71 13.03 -16.50
N ASP A 40 18.33 13.96 -15.63
CA ASP A 40 18.95 14.08 -14.31
C ASP A 40 18.50 12.93 -13.40
N VAL A 41 17.19 12.66 -13.33
CA VAL A 41 16.63 11.60 -12.48
C VAL A 41 15.69 10.69 -13.26
N ALA A 42 15.97 9.38 -13.23
CA ALA A 42 14.98 8.37 -13.59
C ALA A 42 14.19 7.97 -12.35
N VAL A 43 12.87 7.95 -12.44
CA VAL A 43 11.96 7.53 -11.37
C VAL A 43 11.30 6.22 -11.79
N VAL A 44 11.52 5.15 -11.03
CA VAL A 44 10.81 3.88 -11.23
C VAL A 44 9.61 3.86 -10.28
N GLY A 45 8.41 3.76 -10.84
CA GLY A 45 7.14 3.81 -10.12
C GLY A 45 6.49 5.20 -10.15
N GLY A 46 5.34 5.27 -10.81
CA GLY A 46 4.44 6.42 -10.88
C GLY A 46 3.40 6.45 -9.76
N GLY A 47 3.71 5.90 -8.57
CA GLY A 47 2.84 6.02 -7.40
C GLY A 47 2.96 7.36 -6.66
N SER A 48 2.23 7.52 -5.56
CA SER A 48 2.24 8.73 -4.70
C SER A 48 3.64 9.28 -4.42
N ALA A 49 4.61 8.43 -4.03
CA ALA A 49 5.99 8.82 -3.77
C ALA A 49 6.74 9.33 -5.01
N GLY A 50 6.68 8.56 -6.10
CA GLY A 50 7.44 8.84 -7.31
C GLY A 50 6.95 10.09 -8.02
N VAL A 51 5.62 10.23 -8.13
CA VAL A 51 4.97 11.38 -8.76
C VAL A 51 5.22 12.66 -7.95
N TYR A 52 5.03 12.61 -6.64
CA TYR A 52 5.31 13.76 -5.78
C TYR A 52 6.79 14.20 -5.90
N THR A 53 7.73 13.25 -5.82
CA THR A 53 9.15 13.57 -5.94
C THR A 53 9.50 14.14 -7.33
N ALA A 54 8.92 13.59 -8.40
CA ALA A 54 9.15 14.06 -9.77
C ALA A 54 8.67 15.51 -9.98
N VAL A 55 7.46 15.84 -9.51
CA VAL A 55 6.93 17.20 -9.54
C VAL A 55 7.87 18.15 -8.81
N ARG A 56 8.33 17.77 -7.61
CA ARG A 56 9.27 18.57 -6.84
C ARG A 56 10.63 18.72 -7.51
N LEU A 57 11.14 17.69 -8.19
CA LEU A 57 12.39 17.79 -8.96
C LEU A 57 12.27 18.78 -10.13
N GLN A 58 11.12 18.83 -10.81
CA GLN A 58 10.86 19.83 -11.84
C GLN A 58 10.83 21.26 -11.28
N ASP A 59 10.28 21.47 -10.08
CA ASP A 59 10.33 22.78 -9.39
C ASP A 59 11.77 23.25 -9.14
N HIS A 60 12.71 22.31 -9.03
CA HIS A 60 14.13 22.55 -8.89
C HIS A 60 14.90 22.50 -10.23
N ASN A 61 14.20 22.66 -11.36
CA ASN A 61 14.73 22.66 -12.72
C ASN A 61 15.54 21.41 -13.07
N LYS A 62 15.17 20.24 -12.52
CA LYS A 62 15.77 18.95 -12.86
C LYS A 62 14.95 18.24 -13.91
N SER A 63 15.62 17.67 -14.90
CA SER A 63 15.00 16.82 -15.91
C SER A 63 14.68 15.44 -15.33
N ILE A 64 13.49 14.93 -15.64
CA ILE A 64 13.02 13.65 -15.11
C ILE A 64 12.42 12.76 -16.21
N VAL A 65 12.47 11.45 -15.98
CA VAL A 65 11.61 10.47 -16.64
C VAL A 65 11.01 9.52 -15.60
N ILE A 66 9.70 9.32 -15.62
CA ILE A 66 8.98 8.34 -14.81
C ILE A 66 8.76 7.09 -15.65
N ILE A 67 9.05 5.93 -15.07
CA ILE A 67 8.80 4.60 -15.64
C ILE A 67 7.67 3.98 -14.82
N GLU A 68 6.49 3.82 -15.42
CA GLU A 68 5.31 3.27 -14.77
C GLU A 68 4.78 2.07 -15.57
N LYS A 69 4.54 0.95 -14.87
CA LYS A 69 4.13 -0.31 -15.48
C LYS A 69 2.67 -0.31 -15.91
N ASN A 70 1.84 0.50 -15.25
CA ASN A 70 0.42 0.64 -15.54
C ASN A 70 0.19 1.71 -16.62
N ASP A 71 -1.03 1.77 -17.13
CA ASP A 71 -1.51 2.82 -18.04
C ASP A 71 -1.96 4.11 -17.33
N TYR A 72 -1.79 4.17 -16.00
CA TYR A 72 -2.09 5.32 -15.14
C TYR A 72 -0.98 5.54 -14.10
N ILE A 73 -0.98 6.71 -13.47
CA ILE A 73 -0.16 7.04 -12.29
C ILE A 73 -1.05 7.17 -11.04
N GLY A 74 -0.45 7.22 -9.86
CA GLY A 74 -1.14 7.29 -8.56
C GLY A 74 -0.98 6.04 -7.70
N GLY A 75 -0.58 4.91 -8.29
CA GLY A 75 -0.34 3.67 -7.56
C GLY A 75 -1.63 3.16 -6.93
N ASN A 76 -1.68 3.05 -5.60
CA ASN A 76 -2.87 2.56 -4.88
C ASN A 76 -4.07 3.53 -4.91
N ALA A 77 -3.95 4.72 -5.50
CA ALA A 77 -5.05 5.68 -5.63
C ALA A 77 -5.94 5.38 -6.85
N GLU A 78 -6.44 4.15 -6.94
CA GLU A 78 -7.28 3.71 -8.07
C GLU A 78 -8.73 4.17 -7.91
N THR A 79 -9.38 4.52 -9.01
CA THR A 79 -10.78 4.91 -9.04
C THR A 79 -11.48 4.21 -10.19
N TYR A 80 -12.60 3.54 -9.90
CA TYR A 80 -13.51 3.02 -10.92
C TYR A 80 -14.63 4.03 -11.14
N ILE A 81 -14.85 4.45 -12.39
CA ILE A 81 -15.99 5.29 -12.76
C ILE A 81 -17.11 4.36 -13.23
N ASP A 82 -18.22 4.33 -12.50
CA ASP A 82 -19.38 3.54 -12.92
C ASP A 82 -19.95 4.09 -14.24
N PRO A 83 -19.97 3.32 -15.35
CA PRO A 83 -20.39 3.83 -16.65
C PRO A 83 -21.90 4.15 -16.71
N GLN A 84 -22.70 3.67 -15.76
CA GLN A 84 -24.15 3.93 -15.72
C GLN A 84 -24.50 5.22 -14.99
N SER A 85 -23.94 5.42 -13.80
CA SER A 85 -24.24 6.58 -12.95
C SER A 85 -23.20 7.70 -13.04
N ASN A 86 -22.03 7.44 -13.62
CA ASN A 86 -20.85 8.31 -13.64
C ASN A 86 -20.34 8.66 -12.23
N ILE A 87 -20.67 7.83 -11.23
CA ILE A 87 -20.19 7.99 -9.85
C ILE A 87 -18.78 7.38 -9.73
N PRO A 88 -17.80 8.14 -9.21
CA PRO A 88 -16.48 7.61 -8.92
C PRO A 88 -16.48 6.74 -7.65
N ILE A 89 -15.77 5.61 -7.70
CA ILE A 89 -15.60 4.67 -6.59
C ILE A 89 -14.10 4.48 -6.36
N ASN A 90 -13.59 5.04 -5.26
CA ASN A 90 -12.17 4.98 -4.91
C ASN A 90 -11.81 3.61 -4.34
N LEU A 91 -11.10 2.82 -5.13
CA LEU A 91 -10.73 1.45 -4.83
C LEU A 91 -9.50 1.32 -3.92
N GLY A 92 -8.89 2.43 -3.49
CA GLY A 92 -7.75 2.40 -2.56
C GLY A 92 -7.67 3.63 -1.66
N VAL A 93 -7.08 4.74 -2.12
CA VAL A 93 -6.97 5.97 -1.30
C VAL A 93 -8.28 6.76 -1.33
N VAL A 94 -8.97 6.79 -0.19
CA VAL A 94 -10.29 7.45 -0.05
C VAL A 94 -10.19 8.80 0.66
N VAL A 95 -9.28 8.92 1.61
CA VAL A 95 -9.19 10.07 2.53
C VAL A 95 -7.76 10.52 2.73
N PHE A 96 -7.60 11.80 3.06
CA PHE A 96 -6.33 12.44 3.37
C PHE A 96 -6.41 13.14 4.72
N PRO A 97 -5.39 13.01 5.59
CA PRO A 97 -5.29 13.85 6.76
C PRO A 97 -5.27 15.34 6.42
N LYS A 98 -5.80 16.17 7.34
CA LYS A 98 -5.81 17.64 7.21
C LYS A 98 -4.41 18.23 7.44
N THR A 99 -3.60 18.27 6.39
CA THR A 99 -2.24 18.81 6.45
C THR A 99 -2.02 19.84 5.35
N GLN A 100 -1.12 20.80 5.61
CA GLN A 100 -0.79 21.84 4.65
C GLN A 100 -0.18 21.26 3.37
N ILE A 101 0.57 20.16 3.47
CA ILE A 101 1.16 19.50 2.30
C ILE A 101 0.08 18.91 1.40
N ALA A 102 -0.96 18.30 1.97
CA ALA A 102 -2.10 17.80 1.20
C ALA A 102 -2.84 18.95 0.52
N GLU A 103 -3.24 19.96 1.30
CA GLU A 103 -4.00 21.11 0.78
C GLU A 103 -3.24 21.83 -0.34
N ASN A 104 -1.94 22.09 -0.16
CA ASN A 104 -1.12 22.75 -1.16
C ASN A 104 -0.94 21.89 -2.42
N TYR A 105 -0.71 20.59 -2.25
CA TYR A 105 -0.45 19.70 -3.37
C TYR A 105 -1.72 19.49 -4.21
N PHE A 106 -2.87 19.30 -3.58
CA PHE A 106 -4.16 19.24 -4.27
C PHE A 106 -4.52 20.57 -4.96
N ALA A 107 -4.35 21.70 -4.27
CA ALA A 107 -4.62 23.02 -4.84
C ALA A 107 -3.74 23.34 -6.06
N ARG A 108 -2.49 22.87 -6.09
CA ARG A 108 -1.58 23.04 -7.23
C ARG A 108 -2.11 22.41 -8.52
N PHE A 109 -2.90 21.35 -8.42
CA PHE A 109 -3.46 20.63 -9.56
C PHE A 109 -4.97 20.84 -9.70
N ASP A 110 -5.46 21.96 -9.17
CA ASP A 110 -6.85 22.42 -9.30
C ASP A 110 -7.90 21.39 -8.82
N VAL A 111 -7.55 20.55 -7.83
CA VAL A 111 -8.49 19.61 -7.22
C VAL A 111 -8.89 20.11 -5.83
N PRO A 112 -10.08 20.71 -5.67
CA PRO A 112 -10.53 21.20 -4.37
C PRO A 112 -10.77 20.05 -3.40
N LEU A 113 -10.30 20.21 -2.17
CA LEU A 113 -10.58 19.29 -1.07
C LEU A 113 -11.75 19.80 -0.23
N VAL A 114 -12.58 18.87 0.24
CA VAL A 114 -13.67 19.13 1.18
C VAL A 114 -13.57 18.20 2.39
N PRO A 115 -14.08 18.59 3.56
CA PRO A 115 -14.25 17.66 4.67
C PRO A 115 -15.13 16.49 4.24
N LEU A 116 -14.68 15.26 4.49
CA LEU A 116 -15.50 14.09 4.26
C LEU A 116 -16.68 14.10 5.23
N SER A 117 -17.89 14.13 4.70
CA SER A 117 -19.12 14.02 5.48
C SER A 117 -19.37 12.55 5.85
N ASN A 118 -19.49 12.26 7.15
CA ASN A 118 -19.89 10.97 7.71
C ASN A 118 -18.99 9.76 7.36
N LEU A 119 -17.85 9.62 8.05
CA LEU A 119 -17.16 8.32 8.20
C LEU A 119 -17.85 7.40 9.23
N SER A 120 -19.17 7.53 9.42
CA SER A 120 -19.84 6.92 10.56
C SER A 120 -19.60 5.40 10.55
N PRO A 121 -19.05 4.82 11.65
CA PRO A 121 -18.83 3.38 11.76
C PRO A 121 -20.15 2.59 11.85
N GLY A 122 -21.29 3.28 11.79
CA GLY A 122 -22.62 2.69 11.76
C GLY A 122 -22.78 1.68 10.62
N GLY A 123 -23.53 0.62 10.90
CA GLY A 123 -23.75 -0.49 10.01
C GLY A 123 -24.21 -1.71 10.79
N ALA A 124 -24.45 -2.82 10.08
CA ALA A 124 -24.67 -4.11 10.74
C ALA A 124 -23.32 -4.77 11.03
N TYR A 125 -23.16 -5.33 12.22
CA TYR A 125 -22.05 -6.20 12.56
C TYR A 125 -22.34 -7.62 12.08
N ILE A 126 -21.41 -8.22 11.35
CA ILE A 126 -21.60 -9.48 10.65
C ILE A 126 -20.43 -10.43 10.92
N ASP A 127 -20.74 -11.69 11.23
CA ASP A 127 -19.77 -12.78 11.08
C ASP A 127 -19.81 -13.25 9.62
N PHE A 128 -18.84 -12.81 8.81
CA PHE A 128 -18.82 -13.17 7.38
C PHE A 128 -18.57 -14.67 7.12
N SER A 129 -18.16 -15.45 8.12
CA SER A 129 -18.06 -16.91 8.00
C SER A 129 -19.45 -17.57 7.92
N THR A 130 -20.47 -17.01 8.57
CA THR A 130 -21.84 -17.52 8.56
C THR A 130 -22.82 -16.63 7.79
N GLY A 131 -22.53 -15.34 7.66
CA GLY A 131 -23.41 -14.31 7.11
C GLY A 131 -24.38 -13.70 8.15
N ASP A 132 -24.33 -14.18 9.40
CA ASP A 132 -25.29 -13.80 10.43
C ASP A 132 -24.94 -12.45 11.07
N SER A 133 -25.97 -11.78 11.57
CA SER A 133 -25.80 -10.59 12.40
C SER A 133 -25.22 -10.95 13.76
N VAL A 134 -24.28 -10.14 14.22
CA VAL A 134 -23.69 -10.23 15.56
C VAL A 134 -24.27 -9.10 16.40
N ASP A 135 -24.81 -9.45 17.57
CA ASP A 135 -25.17 -8.47 18.59
C ASP A 135 -23.87 -8.03 19.28
N TYR A 136 -23.30 -6.93 18.77
CA TYR A 136 -22.02 -6.39 19.21
C TYR A 136 -22.23 -4.98 19.77
N ASP A 137 -21.78 -4.77 21.00
CA ASP A 137 -21.78 -3.47 21.66
C ASP A 137 -20.38 -2.84 21.53
N PRO A 138 -20.18 -1.83 20.65
CA PRO A 138 -18.89 -1.19 20.50
C PRO A 138 -18.52 -0.37 21.76
N PRO A 139 -17.23 -0.13 22.01
CA PRO A 139 -16.79 0.77 23.08
C PRO A 139 -17.46 2.14 22.98
N THR A 140 -17.82 2.74 24.13
CA THR A 140 -18.49 4.04 24.15
C THR A 140 -17.58 5.14 23.59
N GLU A 141 -18.17 6.22 23.08
CA GLU A 141 -17.39 7.38 22.60
C GLU A 141 -16.44 7.94 23.67
N VAL A 142 -16.85 7.88 24.95
CA VAL A 142 -16.03 8.31 26.09
C VAL A 142 -14.82 7.41 26.29
N ASP A 143 -15.01 6.09 26.22
CA ASP A 143 -13.91 5.12 26.36
C ASP A 143 -12.94 5.21 25.19
N VAL A 144 -13.46 5.36 23.96
CA VAL A 144 -12.64 5.59 22.77
C VAL A 144 -11.84 6.88 22.90
N ALA A 145 -12.45 7.99 23.34
CA ALA A 145 -11.76 9.25 23.53
C ALA A 145 -10.67 9.17 24.61
N ALA A 146 -10.93 8.50 25.73
CA ALA A 146 -9.95 8.28 26.78
C ALA A 146 -8.77 7.44 26.28
N ALA A 147 -9.04 6.37 25.52
CA ALA A 147 -8.01 5.53 24.94
C ALA A 147 -7.22 6.24 23.83
N LEU A 148 -7.86 7.07 22.98
CA LEU A 148 -7.17 7.92 22.00
C LEU A 148 -6.19 8.87 22.69
N HIS A 149 -6.61 9.50 23.80
CA HIS A 149 -5.75 10.36 24.59
C HIS A 149 -4.56 9.57 25.17
N GLY A 150 -4.82 8.42 25.79
CA GLY A 150 -3.77 7.56 26.35
C GLY A 150 -2.78 7.05 25.31
N TYR A 151 -3.27 6.72 24.11
CA TYR A 151 -2.45 6.34 22.96
C TYR A 151 -1.58 7.49 22.48
N ASN A 152 -2.14 8.70 22.34
CA ASN A 152 -1.37 9.88 21.96
C ASN A 152 -0.24 10.16 22.97
N VAL A 153 -0.48 10.00 24.28
CA VAL A 153 0.57 10.12 25.30
C VAL A 153 1.73 9.14 25.06
N GLN A 154 1.45 7.92 24.58
CA GLN A 154 2.52 6.99 24.22
C GLN A 154 3.21 7.36 22.91
N LEU A 155 2.44 7.77 21.89
CA LEU A 155 2.96 8.18 20.58
C LEU A 155 3.96 9.33 20.71
N GLN A 156 3.67 10.34 21.55
CA GLN A 156 4.54 11.51 21.77
C GLN A 156 5.90 11.17 22.41
N LYS A 157 6.10 9.95 22.92
CA LYS A 157 7.42 9.48 23.38
C LYS A 157 8.38 9.18 22.24
N TYR A 158 7.88 9.03 21.02
CA TYR A 158 8.64 8.62 19.84
C TYR A 158 8.50 9.61 18.68
N PRO A 159 8.79 10.91 18.86
CA PRO A 159 8.55 11.93 17.82
C PRO A 159 9.33 11.66 16.53
N ALA A 160 10.52 11.08 16.64
CA ALA A 160 11.36 10.70 15.48
C ALA A 160 10.69 9.66 14.57
N LEU A 161 9.74 8.87 15.09
CA LEU A 161 9.03 7.84 14.35
C LEU A 161 8.01 8.43 13.34
N GLN A 162 7.57 9.66 13.57
CA GLN A 162 6.69 10.38 12.62
C GLN A 162 7.46 10.73 11.34
N ALA A 163 8.72 11.20 11.48
CA ALA A 163 9.55 11.58 10.33
C ALA A 163 10.12 10.39 9.52
N GLY A 164 10.11 9.17 10.07
CA GLY A 164 10.67 7.98 9.41
C GLY A 164 10.91 6.83 10.39
N PHE A 165 11.78 5.89 10.06
CA PHE A 165 12.29 4.87 10.99
C PHE A 165 13.59 5.34 11.66
N ASN A 166 13.62 6.58 12.14
CA ASN A 166 14.77 7.10 12.89
C ASN A 166 14.66 6.63 14.36
N LEU A 167 15.33 5.53 14.66
CA LEU A 167 15.25 4.84 15.95
C LEU A 167 16.46 5.13 16.84
N THR A 168 16.22 5.33 18.13
CA THR A 168 17.27 5.31 19.16
C THR A 168 17.55 3.87 19.57
N TYR A 169 18.83 3.50 19.67
CA TYR A 169 19.27 2.17 20.09
C TYR A 169 19.77 2.16 21.54
N PRO A 170 19.45 1.15 22.37
CA PRO A 170 18.59 0.00 22.04
C PRO A 170 17.13 0.43 21.80
N VAL A 171 16.47 -0.23 20.85
CA VAL A 171 15.09 0.08 20.49
C VAL A 171 14.19 -0.10 21.72
N ALA A 172 13.35 0.89 22.01
CA ALA A 172 12.46 0.84 23.15
C ALA A 172 11.54 -0.40 23.08
N ASN A 173 11.48 -1.15 24.19
CA ASN A 173 10.72 -2.41 24.26
C ASN A 173 9.26 -2.26 23.79
N ASP A 174 8.62 -1.12 24.06
CA ASP A 174 7.23 -0.87 23.66
C ASP A 174 7.03 -0.87 22.15
N LEU A 175 8.01 -0.39 21.37
CA LEU A 175 7.97 -0.40 19.91
C LEU A 175 8.02 -1.82 19.34
N LEU A 176 8.60 -2.76 20.08
CA LEU A 176 8.76 -4.16 19.70
C LEU A 176 7.65 -5.07 20.27
N LEU A 177 6.74 -4.55 21.10
CA LEU A 177 5.61 -5.37 21.57
C LEU A 177 4.67 -5.71 20.39
N PRO A 178 4.04 -6.90 20.40
CA PRO A 178 2.82 -7.10 19.63
C PRO A 178 1.80 -6.04 20.02
N PHE A 179 1.14 -5.42 19.05
CA PHE A 179 0.26 -4.27 19.29
C PHE A 179 -0.83 -4.54 20.32
N GLY A 180 -1.43 -5.73 20.34
CA GLY A 180 -2.41 -6.10 21.37
C GLY A 180 -1.85 -6.04 22.79
N LYS A 181 -0.58 -6.46 22.98
CA LYS A 181 0.10 -6.37 24.28
C LYS A 181 0.45 -4.94 24.67
N PHE A 182 0.73 -4.09 23.69
CA PHE A 182 0.90 -2.66 23.93
C PHE A 182 -0.42 -2.01 24.38
N LEU A 183 -1.55 -2.33 23.74
CA LEU A 183 -2.86 -1.82 24.14
C LEU A 183 -3.24 -2.30 25.55
N ASP A 184 -3.05 -3.58 25.87
CA ASP A 184 -3.30 -4.11 27.22
C ASP A 184 -2.46 -3.38 28.27
N LYS A 185 -1.15 -3.19 27.99
CA LYS A 185 -0.20 -2.56 28.92
C LYS A 185 -0.63 -1.15 29.33
N TYR A 186 -1.25 -0.40 28.43
CA TYR A 186 -1.64 0.99 28.66
C TYR A 186 -3.15 1.19 28.83
N ASN A 187 -3.92 0.09 28.96
CA ASN A 187 -5.38 0.12 29.08
C ASN A 187 -6.06 0.86 27.90
N LEU A 188 -5.65 0.54 26.67
CA LEU A 188 -6.08 1.21 25.44
C LEU A 188 -6.98 0.34 24.55
N SER A 189 -7.48 -0.79 25.07
CA SER A 189 -8.21 -1.79 24.27
C SER A 189 -9.50 -1.27 23.63
N ALA A 190 -10.08 -0.18 24.16
CA ALA A 190 -11.21 0.52 23.53
C ALA A 190 -10.88 1.07 22.12
N LEU A 191 -9.61 1.18 21.74
CA LEU A 191 -9.19 1.60 20.38
C LEU A 191 -9.28 0.50 19.33
N ILE A 192 -9.42 -0.76 19.72
CA ILE A 192 -9.25 -1.88 18.79
C ILE A 192 -10.21 -1.80 17.60
N PRO A 193 -11.52 -1.55 17.78
CA PRO A 193 -12.44 -1.42 16.64
C PRO A 193 -12.07 -0.24 15.73
N THR A 194 -11.67 0.89 16.30
CA THR A 194 -11.23 2.07 15.54
C THR A 194 -9.98 1.75 14.70
N VAL A 195 -8.95 1.19 15.31
CA VAL A 195 -7.70 0.84 14.62
C VAL A 195 -7.94 -0.24 13.56
N PHE A 196 -8.84 -1.20 13.81
CA PHE A 196 -9.22 -2.22 12.83
C PHE A 196 -9.86 -1.62 11.56
N ILE A 197 -10.64 -0.55 11.69
CA ILE A 197 -11.28 0.13 10.56
C ILE A 197 -10.33 1.08 9.81
N PHE A 198 -9.43 1.78 10.52
CA PHE A 198 -8.53 2.77 9.91
C PHE A 198 -7.20 2.18 9.40
N ASN A 199 -6.77 1.03 9.91
CA ASN A 199 -5.53 0.36 9.49
C ASN A 199 -5.83 -0.93 8.69
N GLN A 200 -6.79 -0.88 7.77
CA GLN A 200 -7.04 -2.01 6.88
C GLN A 200 -5.80 -2.35 6.04
N GLY A 201 -5.58 -3.64 5.80
CA GLY A 201 -4.36 -4.17 5.21
C GLY A 201 -3.25 -4.49 6.22
N TYR A 202 -3.33 -4.03 7.47
CA TYR A 202 -2.44 -4.44 8.55
C TYR A 202 -3.00 -5.71 9.22
N SER A 203 -2.40 -6.87 8.95
CA SER A 203 -2.93 -8.17 9.38
C SER A 203 -1.82 -9.16 9.80
N PRO A 204 -1.97 -9.92 10.89
CA PRO A 204 -2.99 -9.81 11.93
C PRO A 204 -2.68 -8.63 12.86
N ILE A 205 -3.62 -7.69 12.97
CA ILE A 205 -3.36 -6.36 13.54
C ILE A 205 -2.82 -6.35 14.97
N LEU A 206 -3.27 -7.28 15.82
CA LEU A 206 -2.82 -7.38 17.22
C LEU A 206 -1.44 -8.02 17.38
N ASN A 207 -0.96 -8.72 16.36
CA ASN A 207 0.33 -9.42 16.37
C ASN A 207 1.45 -8.63 15.69
N ILE A 208 1.11 -7.60 14.93
CA ILE A 208 2.09 -6.70 14.31
C ILE A 208 2.82 -5.92 15.41
N SER A 209 4.12 -5.70 15.23
CA SER A 209 4.93 -4.89 16.14
C SER A 209 4.42 -3.46 16.22
N THR A 210 4.27 -2.93 17.43
CA THR A 210 3.71 -1.60 17.72
C THR A 210 4.30 -0.48 16.88
N ILE A 211 5.60 -0.54 16.56
CA ILE A 211 6.27 0.44 15.69
C ILE A 211 5.51 0.71 14.38
N TYR A 212 4.97 -0.33 13.73
CA TYR A 212 4.24 -0.17 12.47
C TYR A 212 2.87 0.50 12.66
N LEU A 213 2.21 0.21 13.78
CA LEU A 213 0.92 0.82 14.11
C LEU A 213 1.08 2.28 14.52
N LEU A 214 2.13 2.62 15.29
CA LEU A 214 2.42 4.02 15.63
C LEU A 214 2.80 4.88 14.40
N LYS A 215 3.37 4.25 13.36
CA LYS A 215 3.68 4.93 12.10
C LYS A 215 2.46 5.24 11.25
N HIS A 216 1.51 4.31 11.16
CA HIS A 216 0.29 4.51 10.39
C HIS A 216 -0.78 5.27 11.17
N PHE A 217 -1.10 4.80 12.38
CA PHE A 217 -2.06 5.43 13.29
C PHE A 217 -1.36 6.55 14.08
N ASN A 218 -0.90 7.55 13.33
CA ASN A 218 0.00 8.61 13.75
C ASN A 218 -0.74 9.89 14.17
N ALA A 219 -0.02 10.96 14.49
CA ALA A 219 -0.62 12.20 14.98
C ALA A 219 -1.58 12.85 13.98
N ASN A 220 -1.27 12.80 12.68
CA ASN A 220 -2.12 13.33 11.61
C ASN A 220 -3.44 12.54 11.49
N VAL A 221 -3.39 11.22 11.63
CA VAL A 221 -4.58 10.35 11.68
C VAL A 221 -5.41 10.62 12.93
N LEU A 222 -4.79 10.72 14.12
CA LEU A 222 -5.52 11.03 15.35
C LEU A 222 -6.23 12.39 15.27
N ASN A 223 -5.55 13.40 14.74
CA ASN A 223 -6.15 14.72 14.52
C ASN A 223 -7.31 14.65 13.53
N SER A 224 -7.20 13.85 12.48
CA SER A 224 -8.23 13.71 11.45
C SER A 224 -9.44 12.89 11.92
N ILE A 225 -9.25 11.96 12.86
CA ILE A 225 -10.38 11.31 13.58
C ILE A 225 -11.16 12.36 14.39
N ALA A 226 -10.47 13.27 15.07
CA ALA A 226 -11.10 14.29 15.90
C ALA A 226 -11.74 15.43 15.08
N THR A 227 -11.13 15.81 13.96
CA THR A 227 -11.51 17.02 13.20
C THR A 227 -12.12 16.72 11.83
N GLY A 228 -12.13 15.46 11.40
CA GLY A 228 -12.54 15.01 10.07
C GLY A 228 -11.38 14.93 9.08
N PHE A 229 -11.47 13.98 8.14
CA PHE A 229 -10.54 13.84 7.02
C PHE A 229 -10.96 14.71 5.81
N LEU A 230 -10.04 14.87 4.85
CA LEU A 230 -10.29 15.49 3.55
C LEU A 230 -10.50 14.45 2.45
N THR A 231 -11.25 14.83 1.43
CA THR A 231 -11.43 14.06 0.19
C THR A 231 -11.61 15.06 -0.98
N PRO A 232 -11.30 14.69 -2.24
CA PRO A 232 -11.64 15.52 -3.39
C PRO A 232 -13.13 15.87 -3.40
N ALA A 233 -13.49 17.11 -3.77
CA ALA A 233 -14.89 17.53 -3.86
C ALA A 233 -15.70 16.70 -4.87
N SER A 234 -15.02 16.15 -5.88
CA SER A 234 -15.58 15.22 -6.86
C SER A 234 -15.75 13.79 -6.33
N HIS A 235 -15.18 13.49 -5.15
CA HIS A 235 -14.99 12.13 -4.62
C HIS A 235 -14.19 11.21 -5.55
N ASN A 236 -13.47 11.74 -6.54
CA ASN A 236 -12.59 11.01 -7.44
C ASN A 236 -11.13 11.28 -7.07
N THR A 237 -10.48 10.35 -6.38
CA THR A 237 -9.04 10.49 -6.08
C THR A 237 -8.19 10.34 -7.34
N GLY A 238 -8.65 9.58 -8.34
CA GLY A 238 -7.97 9.44 -9.64
C GLY A 238 -7.82 10.77 -10.38
N GLU A 239 -8.81 11.67 -10.30
CA GLU A 239 -8.77 13.00 -10.94
C GLU A 239 -7.51 13.79 -10.57
N PHE A 240 -7.08 13.69 -9.31
CA PHE A 240 -5.87 14.35 -8.84
C PHE A 240 -4.62 13.87 -9.59
N TYR A 241 -4.50 12.55 -9.78
CA TYR A 241 -3.37 11.97 -10.49
C TYR A 241 -3.47 12.15 -12.01
N ASP A 242 -4.67 12.22 -12.57
CA ASP A 242 -4.89 12.59 -13.97
C ASP A 242 -4.40 14.00 -14.27
N ASN A 243 -4.69 14.97 -13.39
CA ASN A 243 -4.22 16.34 -13.52
C ASN A 243 -2.68 16.43 -13.40
N ILE A 244 -2.08 15.66 -12.50
CA ILE A 244 -0.62 15.57 -12.41
C ILE A 244 -0.02 14.92 -13.67
N LEU A 245 -0.65 13.87 -14.21
CA LEU A 245 -0.20 13.22 -15.44
C LEU A 245 -0.23 14.21 -16.61
N ALA A 246 -1.28 15.03 -16.71
CA ALA A 246 -1.37 16.08 -17.73
C ALA A 246 -0.20 17.08 -17.63
N HIS A 247 0.21 17.44 -16.40
CA HIS A 247 1.37 18.28 -16.14
C HIS A 247 2.70 17.59 -16.50
N LEU A 248 2.86 16.30 -16.17
CA LEU A 248 4.10 15.55 -16.35
C LEU A 248 4.24 14.88 -17.72
N ARG A 249 3.22 14.92 -18.58
CA ARG A 249 3.00 13.99 -19.70
C ARG A 249 4.24 13.68 -20.56
N SER A 250 5.04 14.67 -20.91
CA SER A 250 6.25 14.48 -21.74
C SER A 250 7.36 13.69 -21.05
N SER A 251 7.25 13.49 -19.74
CA SER A 251 8.23 12.87 -18.88
C SER A 251 7.75 11.55 -18.27
N VAL A 252 6.62 11.00 -18.72
CA VAL A 252 6.08 9.73 -18.19
C VAL A 252 6.04 8.66 -19.29
N LEU A 253 6.67 7.52 -19.01
CA LEU A 253 6.57 6.30 -19.79
C LEU A 253 5.59 5.35 -19.09
N LEU A 254 4.32 5.40 -19.49
CA LEU A 254 3.29 4.46 -19.06
C LEU A 254 3.44 3.11 -19.75
N ASN A 255 2.81 2.06 -19.20
CA ASN A 255 2.89 0.70 -19.71
C ASN A 255 4.32 0.23 -19.98
N THR A 256 5.25 0.62 -19.12
CA THR A 256 6.68 0.45 -19.33
C THR A 256 7.30 -0.27 -18.13
N THR A 257 8.07 -1.32 -18.42
CA THR A 257 8.68 -2.18 -17.39
C THR A 257 10.19 -2.16 -17.51
N VAL A 258 10.89 -2.13 -16.37
CA VAL A 258 12.35 -2.29 -16.31
C VAL A 258 12.72 -3.72 -16.72
N GLN A 259 13.69 -3.86 -17.62
CA GLN A 259 14.20 -5.15 -18.09
C GLN A 259 15.61 -5.43 -17.58
N ALA A 260 16.44 -4.39 -17.54
CA ALA A 260 17.80 -4.47 -17.01
C ALA A 260 18.25 -3.10 -16.51
N MET A 261 19.20 -3.12 -15.58
CA MET A 261 19.75 -1.94 -14.94
C MET A 261 21.25 -2.12 -14.74
N ASP A 262 22.02 -1.05 -14.94
CA ASP A 262 23.44 -0.98 -14.61
C ASP A 262 23.69 0.26 -13.77
N ARG A 263 24.01 0.02 -12.50
CA ARG A 263 24.41 1.02 -11.50
C ARG A 263 25.84 0.79 -11.03
N SER A 264 26.70 0.20 -11.87
CA SER A 264 28.12 0.00 -11.57
C SER A 264 28.94 1.29 -11.71
N SER A 265 28.49 2.20 -12.57
CA SER A 265 29.10 3.50 -12.81
C SER A 265 28.87 4.47 -11.65
N SER A 266 29.90 5.25 -11.31
CA SER A 266 29.78 6.35 -10.35
C SER A 266 29.11 7.60 -10.94
N LEU A 267 29.00 7.71 -12.26
CA LEU A 267 28.53 8.91 -12.96
C LEU A 267 27.04 8.87 -13.30
N ASN A 268 26.51 7.70 -13.61
CA ASN A 268 25.15 7.53 -14.10
C ASN A 268 24.59 6.14 -13.79
N VAL A 269 23.28 6.04 -13.95
CA VAL A 269 22.51 4.81 -13.96
C VAL A 269 21.99 4.60 -15.37
N LYS A 270 22.14 3.38 -15.89
CA LYS A 270 21.57 2.99 -17.18
C LYS A 270 20.43 2.01 -16.96
N ILE A 271 19.30 2.21 -17.63
CA ILE A 271 18.10 1.40 -17.47
C ILE A 271 17.58 1.04 -18.86
N VAL A 272 17.46 -0.25 -19.13
CA VAL A 272 16.75 -0.75 -20.30
C VAL A 272 15.32 -1.01 -19.90
N VAL A 273 14.39 -0.39 -20.62
CA VAL A 273 12.96 -0.54 -20.39
C VAL A 273 12.27 -1.10 -21.62
N ARG A 274 11.17 -1.82 -21.41
CA ARG A 274 10.29 -2.32 -22.47
C ARG A 274 8.94 -1.61 -22.39
N THR A 275 8.58 -0.95 -23.49
CA THR A 275 7.30 -0.24 -23.66
C THR A 275 6.20 -1.20 -24.14
N ASN A 276 4.93 -0.75 -24.14
CA ASN A 276 3.76 -1.56 -24.52
C ASN A 276 3.81 -2.17 -25.93
N ASN A 277 4.49 -1.52 -26.88
CA ASN A 277 4.70 -2.01 -28.24
C ASN A 277 5.88 -3.00 -28.35
N ASN A 278 6.41 -3.50 -27.22
CA ASN A 278 7.61 -4.33 -27.12
C ASN A 278 8.90 -3.67 -27.63
N ALA A 279 8.92 -2.35 -27.85
CA ALA A 279 10.15 -1.63 -28.12
C ALA A 279 11.00 -1.49 -26.85
N HIS A 280 12.31 -1.45 -27.03
CA HIS A 280 13.25 -1.19 -25.95
C HIS A 280 13.77 0.23 -26.03
N LYS A 281 13.85 0.90 -24.88
CA LYS A 281 14.48 2.21 -24.73
C LYS A 281 15.62 2.12 -23.73
N LEU A 282 16.66 2.92 -23.95
CA LEU A 282 17.77 3.08 -23.01
C LEU A 282 17.64 4.42 -22.30
N ILE A 283 17.50 4.39 -20.98
CA ILE A 283 17.48 5.57 -20.13
C ILE A 283 18.86 5.70 -19.48
N ILE A 284 19.47 6.88 -19.60
CA ILE A 284 20.72 7.25 -18.95
C ILE A 284 20.41 8.40 -18.00
N ALA A 285 20.43 8.13 -16.70
CA ALA A 285 20.11 9.10 -15.66
C ALA A 285 21.32 9.38 -14.78
N ARG A 286 21.48 10.61 -14.26
CA ARG A 286 22.50 10.87 -13.24
C ARG A 286 22.18 10.10 -11.96
N LYS A 287 20.91 10.10 -11.55
CA LYS A 287 20.39 9.41 -10.36
C LYS A 287 19.15 8.59 -10.66
N LEU A 288 18.91 7.58 -9.85
CA LEU A 288 17.70 6.76 -9.81
C LEU A 288 16.92 7.06 -8.53
N LEU A 289 15.62 7.27 -8.66
CA LEU A 289 14.66 7.18 -7.58
C LEU A 289 13.83 5.91 -7.76
N SER A 290 13.91 5.00 -6.80
CA SER A 290 13.14 3.76 -6.79
C SER A 290 12.01 3.85 -5.76
N THR A 291 10.77 3.78 -6.23
CA THR A 291 9.57 3.77 -5.38
C THR A 291 8.68 2.52 -5.42
N PRO A 292 8.97 1.41 -6.16
CA PRO A 292 8.26 0.17 -5.95
C PRO A 292 8.56 -0.42 -4.56
N PRO A 293 7.68 -1.27 -4.01
CA PRO A 293 8.00 -2.03 -2.80
C PRO A 293 9.30 -2.83 -2.97
N PRO A 294 10.28 -2.73 -2.05
CA PRO A 294 11.58 -3.39 -2.16
C PRO A 294 11.50 -4.89 -1.85
N LYS A 295 10.79 -5.62 -2.70
CA LYS A 295 10.68 -7.08 -2.68
C LYS A 295 11.53 -7.65 -3.80
N VAL A 296 12.45 -8.56 -3.47
CA VAL A 296 13.44 -9.10 -4.41
C VAL A 296 12.78 -9.68 -5.67
N ASP A 297 11.67 -10.39 -5.51
CA ASP A 297 10.87 -10.97 -6.60
C ASP A 297 10.10 -9.94 -7.44
N GLN A 298 9.93 -8.72 -6.95
CA GLN A 298 9.28 -7.62 -7.66
C GLN A 298 10.25 -6.64 -8.33
N LEU A 299 11.53 -6.67 -7.96
CA LEU A 299 12.58 -5.83 -8.55
C LEU A 299 13.27 -6.54 -9.72
N THR A 300 12.49 -7.23 -10.55
CA THR A 300 13.02 -7.87 -11.76
C THR A 300 13.67 -6.82 -12.66
N GLY A 301 14.87 -7.11 -13.16
CA GLY A 301 15.67 -6.20 -13.97
C GLY A 301 16.55 -5.23 -13.17
N TYR A 302 16.42 -5.17 -11.84
CA TYR A 302 17.39 -4.45 -11.00
C TYR A 302 18.67 -5.28 -10.85
N ASP A 303 19.81 -4.62 -10.90
CA ASP A 303 21.12 -5.16 -10.54
C ASP A 303 21.37 -5.03 -9.04
N LEU A 304 20.55 -5.69 -8.22
CA LEU A 304 20.63 -5.57 -6.76
C LEU A 304 22.03 -5.94 -6.24
N SER A 305 22.58 -5.09 -5.37
CA SER A 305 23.80 -5.39 -4.63
C SER A 305 23.55 -6.49 -3.57
N ALA A 306 24.63 -7.03 -3.01
CA ALA A 306 24.53 -7.99 -1.92
C ALA A 306 23.81 -7.40 -0.69
N HIS A 307 24.06 -6.11 -0.37
CA HIS A 307 23.42 -5.42 0.76
C HIS A 307 21.93 -5.16 0.51
N GLU A 308 21.58 -4.71 -0.71
CA GLU A 308 20.19 -4.54 -1.12
C GLU A 308 19.45 -5.88 -1.03
N THR A 309 20.02 -6.95 -1.57
CA THR A 309 19.43 -8.29 -1.53
C THR A 309 19.25 -8.79 -0.09
N GLU A 310 20.25 -8.64 0.78
CA GLU A 310 20.19 -9.06 2.19
C GLU A 310 19.07 -8.35 2.97
N LEU A 311 18.92 -7.04 2.76
CA LEU A 311 17.90 -6.26 3.46
C LEU A 311 16.51 -6.54 2.87
N PHE A 312 16.38 -6.50 1.54
CA PHE A 312 15.08 -6.65 0.88
C PHE A 312 14.49 -8.06 1.05
N SER A 313 15.33 -9.09 1.20
CA SER A 313 14.86 -10.45 1.49
C SER A 313 14.25 -10.63 2.88
N LYS A 314 14.47 -9.68 3.81
CA LYS A 314 13.91 -9.76 5.17
C LYS A 314 12.47 -9.27 5.24
N PHE A 315 11.99 -8.54 4.23
CA PHE A 315 10.63 -8.03 4.24
C PHE A 315 9.62 -9.16 4.16
N VAL A 316 8.63 -9.14 5.04
CA VAL A 316 7.34 -9.79 4.89
C VAL A 316 6.30 -8.76 4.49
N ALA A 317 5.16 -9.21 3.95
CA ALA A 317 4.10 -8.32 3.50
C ALA A 317 2.75 -8.91 3.85
N ASN A 318 1.75 -8.04 3.92
CA ASN A 318 0.35 -8.39 4.01
C ASN A 318 -0.32 -8.33 2.63
N GLY A 319 -1.51 -8.94 2.58
CA GLY A 319 -2.43 -8.82 1.46
C GLY A 319 -3.53 -7.81 1.75
N TYR A 320 -3.79 -6.89 0.82
CA TYR A 320 -4.92 -5.97 0.85
C TYR A 320 -5.54 -5.86 -0.54
N TYR A 321 -6.85 -6.00 -0.62
CA TYR A 321 -7.61 -6.09 -1.87
C TYR A 321 -8.93 -5.36 -1.71
N VAL A 322 -9.36 -4.71 -2.78
CA VAL A 322 -10.64 -4.01 -2.82
C VAL A 322 -11.36 -4.39 -4.09
N GLY A 323 -12.66 -4.62 -4.01
CA GLY A 323 -13.48 -4.92 -5.17
C GLY A 323 -14.82 -4.25 -5.13
N VAL A 324 -15.31 -3.86 -6.30
CA VAL A 324 -16.70 -3.44 -6.51
C VAL A 324 -17.49 -4.62 -7.02
N VAL A 325 -18.55 -4.98 -6.32
CA VAL A 325 -19.37 -6.16 -6.59
C VAL A 325 -20.80 -5.71 -6.91
N SER A 326 -21.32 -6.23 -8.01
CA SER A 326 -22.71 -6.04 -8.45
C SER A 326 -23.55 -7.29 -8.22
N ASN A 327 -24.87 -7.19 -8.44
CA ASN A 327 -25.81 -8.30 -8.31
C ASN A 327 -25.71 -9.01 -6.95
N THR A 328 -25.46 -8.24 -5.89
CA THR A 328 -25.22 -8.78 -4.55
C THR A 328 -26.50 -9.15 -3.83
N GLY A 329 -27.61 -8.50 -4.19
CA GLY A 329 -28.84 -8.56 -3.41
C GLY A 329 -28.78 -7.80 -2.09
N LEU A 330 -27.70 -7.07 -1.81
CA LEU A 330 -27.58 -6.28 -0.59
C LEU A 330 -28.26 -4.91 -0.78
N PRO A 331 -28.80 -4.29 0.29
CA PRO A 331 -29.39 -2.97 0.21
C PRO A 331 -28.31 -1.92 -0.11
N PRO A 332 -28.59 -0.95 -1.02
CA PRO A 332 -27.57 -0.05 -1.57
C PRO A 332 -27.00 0.95 -0.57
N ASN A 333 -27.64 1.15 0.59
CA ASN A 333 -27.26 2.16 1.59
C ASN A 333 -26.87 1.53 2.94
N LYS A 334 -26.48 0.25 2.96
CA LYS A 334 -26.14 -0.45 4.20
C LYS A 334 -24.67 -0.83 4.23
N ARG A 335 -23.98 -0.40 5.29
CA ARG A 335 -22.63 -0.84 5.64
C ARG A 335 -22.69 -2.11 6.48
N TYR A 336 -21.74 -3.02 6.23
CA TYR A 336 -21.55 -4.23 6.99
C TYR A 336 -20.10 -4.29 7.47
N THR A 337 -19.91 -4.44 8.78
CA THR A 337 -18.59 -4.49 9.40
C THR A 337 -18.35 -5.88 9.97
N SER A 338 -17.16 -6.42 9.73
CA SER A 338 -16.78 -7.77 10.14
C SER A 338 -16.49 -7.83 11.64
N ILE A 339 -17.17 -8.71 12.34
CA ILE A 339 -16.99 -9.03 13.76
C ILE A 339 -16.95 -10.55 13.92
N ASP A 340 -16.05 -11.06 14.75
CA ASP A 340 -15.99 -12.48 15.10
C ASP A 340 -16.24 -12.66 16.60
N PRO A 341 -17.48 -12.99 17.03
CA PRO A 341 -17.84 -13.10 18.44
C PRO A 341 -17.15 -14.29 19.13
N ARG A 342 -16.43 -15.14 18.39
CA ARG A 342 -15.64 -16.26 18.92
C ARG A 342 -14.22 -15.84 19.30
N ASN A 343 -13.87 -14.57 19.15
CA ASN A 343 -12.53 -14.04 19.44
C ASN A 343 -12.53 -12.99 20.59
N PRO A 344 -13.12 -13.28 21.76
CA PRO A 344 -13.08 -12.36 22.88
C PRO A 344 -11.64 -12.21 23.41
N PRO A 345 -11.28 -11.04 23.98
CA PRO A 345 -12.17 -9.92 24.31
C PRO A 345 -12.29 -8.87 23.19
N TYR A 346 -11.73 -9.12 22.02
CA TYR A 346 -11.53 -8.07 21.01
C TYR A 346 -12.51 -8.14 19.84
N ASP A 347 -13.14 -9.30 19.65
CA ASP A 347 -14.16 -9.61 18.63
C ASP A 347 -13.78 -9.21 17.20
N ILE A 348 -12.48 -9.03 16.94
CA ILE A 348 -11.96 -8.79 15.59
C ILE A 348 -11.92 -10.11 14.80
N PRO A 349 -12.25 -10.07 13.51
CA PRO A 349 -12.27 -11.26 12.67
C PRO A 349 -10.87 -11.82 12.42
N LYS A 350 -10.79 -13.15 12.34
CA LYS A 350 -9.60 -13.82 11.83
C LYS A 350 -9.49 -13.61 10.31
N LEU A 351 -8.37 -13.04 9.88
CA LEU A 351 -8.04 -12.84 8.47
C LEU A 351 -7.19 -14.02 7.96
N PRO A 352 -7.30 -14.46 6.69
CA PRO A 352 -7.88 -13.74 5.55
C PRO A 352 -9.40 -13.57 5.56
N GLY A 353 -9.88 -12.37 5.24
CA GLY A 353 -11.30 -12.09 5.26
C GLY A 353 -11.68 -10.65 4.92
N ILE A 354 -13.00 -10.44 4.84
CA ILE A 354 -13.60 -9.13 4.62
C ILE A 354 -13.46 -8.29 5.91
N TYR A 355 -12.97 -7.06 5.79
CA TYR A 355 -13.03 -6.03 6.82
C TYR A 355 -14.43 -5.42 6.88
N ALA A 356 -14.93 -4.98 5.71
CA ALA A 356 -16.23 -4.37 5.58
C ALA A 356 -16.77 -4.50 4.14
N ILE A 357 -18.09 -4.40 4.02
CA ILE A 357 -18.80 -4.09 2.78
C ILE A 357 -19.44 -2.73 2.95
N ALA A 358 -19.17 -1.81 2.03
CA ALA A 358 -19.65 -0.43 2.08
C ALA A 358 -20.51 -0.07 0.86
N PRO A 359 -21.50 0.82 1.04
CA PRO A 359 -22.23 1.39 -0.10
C PRO A 359 -21.30 2.27 -0.93
N THR A 360 -21.46 2.24 -2.25
CA THR A 360 -20.66 3.05 -3.18
C THR A 360 -21.34 4.37 -3.56
N GLY A 361 -22.64 4.50 -3.27
CA GLY A 361 -23.50 5.56 -3.80
C GLY A 361 -24.02 5.27 -5.21
N ALA A 362 -23.37 4.38 -5.98
CA ALA A 362 -23.87 3.89 -7.26
C ALA A 362 -24.96 2.82 -7.05
N PRO A 363 -26.02 2.80 -7.88
CA PRO A 363 -27.06 1.77 -7.81
C PRO A 363 -26.47 0.36 -7.96
N ASP A 364 -26.93 -0.58 -7.13
CA ASP A 364 -26.59 -2.01 -7.19
C ASP A 364 -25.09 -2.38 -7.05
N LEU A 365 -24.25 -1.43 -6.64
CA LEU A 365 -22.80 -1.63 -6.43
C LEU A 365 -22.43 -1.48 -4.96
N VAL A 366 -21.70 -2.47 -4.43
CA VAL A 366 -21.07 -2.40 -3.11
C VAL A 366 -19.56 -2.55 -3.24
N GLU A 367 -18.84 -1.88 -2.36
CA GLU A 367 -17.39 -2.02 -2.22
C GLU A 367 -17.07 -3.03 -1.12
N VAL A 368 -16.10 -3.90 -1.37
CA VAL A 368 -15.65 -4.93 -0.43
C VAL A 368 -14.18 -4.76 -0.15
N PHE A 369 -13.83 -4.58 1.12
CA PHE A 369 -12.45 -4.48 1.59
C PHE A 369 -11.99 -5.80 2.20
N TYR A 370 -10.85 -6.33 1.75
CA TYR A 370 -10.36 -7.65 2.14
C TYR A 370 -8.90 -7.62 2.55
N GLY A 371 -8.58 -8.25 3.68
CA GLY A 371 -7.22 -8.34 4.22
C GLY A 371 -6.73 -9.76 4.39
N SER A 372 -5.42 -9.94 4.38
CA SER A 372 -4.76 -11.21 4.68
C SER A 372 -3.40 -10.99 5.36
N PRO A 373 -2.99 -11.87 6.30
CA PRO A 373 -1.64 -11.85 6.87
C PRO A 373 -0.52 -11.99 5.83
N ILE A 374 -0.80 -12.60 4.67
CA ILE A 374 0.14 -12.78 3.55
C ILE A 374 -0.51 -12.42 2.21
N PRO A 375 0.23 -12.07 1.16
CA PRO A 375 -0.31 -11.99 -0.20
C PRO A 375 -0.89 -13.34 -0.63
N LEU A 376 -2.00 -13.30 -1.37
CA LEU A 376 -2.78 -14.45 -1.83
C LEU A 376 -3.01 -14.30 -3.34
N SER A 377 -3.39 -15.40 -4.00
CA SER A 377 -3.76 -15.34 -5.41
C SER A 377 -5.07 -14.55 -5.60
N VAL A 378 -5.16 -13.79 -6.70
CA VAL A 378 -6.37 -13.02 -7.06
C VAL A 378 -7.60 -13.93 -7.12
N GLY A 379 -7.48 -15.11 -7.73
CA GLY A 379 -8.58 -16.05 -7.88
C GLY A 379 -9.10 -16.61 -6.55
N ASP A 380 -8.23 -16.83 -5.56
CA ASP A 380 -8.65 -17.30 -4.23
C ASP A 380 -9.39 -16.20 -3.47
N VAL A 381 -8.89 -14.96 -3.51
CA VAL A 381 -9.52 -13.81 -2.85
C VAL A 381 -10.87 -13.50 -3.47
N GLN A 382 -10.95 -13.43 -4.80
CA GLN A 382 -12.21 -13.19 -5.51
C GLN A 382 -13.25 -14.26 -5.18
N ARG A 383 -12.87 -15.55 -5.19
CA ARG A 383 -13.77 -16.65 -4.86
C ARG A 383 -14.28 -16.57 -3.42
N ASP A 384 -13.42 -16.25 -2.46
CA ASP A 384 -13.83 -16.11 -1.05
C ASP A 384 -14.76 -14.90 -0.84
N ILE A 385 -14.48 -13.76 -1.48
CA ILE A 385 -15.35 -12.58 -1.44
C ILE A 385 -16.74 -12.91 -1.99
N LEU A 386 -16.85 -13.45 -3.20
CA LEU A 386 -18.15 -13.73 -3.82
C LEU A 386 -18.95 -14.74 -2.98
N ALA A 387 -18.28 -15.76 -2.43
CA ALA A 387 -18.92 -16.72 -1.53
C ALA A 387 -19.46 -16.06 -0.24
N LYS A 388 -18.69 -15.15 0.37
CA LYS A 388 -19.09 -14.43 1.58
C LYS A 388 -20.21 -13.41 1.33
N VAL A 389 -20.16 -12.67 0.22
CA VAL A 389 -21.22 -11.74 -0.19
C VAL A 389 -22.52 -12.50 -0.43
N LYS A 390 -22.47 -13.62 -1.17
CA LYS A 390 -23.65 -14.47 -1.41
C LYS A 390 -24.23 -15.03 -0.12
N ARG A 391 -23.36 -15.51 0.78
CA ARG A 391 -23.76 -16.03 2.10
C ARG A 391 -24.48 -14.97 2.93
N LEU A 392 -23.93 -13.76 3.00
CA LEU A 392 -24.55 -12.63 3.70
C LEU A 392 -25.96 -12.34 3.17
N ALA A 393 -26.12 -12.24 1.85
CA ALA A 393 -27.43 -11.97 1.24
C ALA A 393 -28.48 -13.05 1.57
N ILE A 394 -28.07 -14.32 1.61
CA ILE A 394 -28.92 -15.46 1.99
C ILE A 394 -29.28 -15.44 3.48
N SER A 395 -28.28 -15.31 4.37
CA SER A 395 -28.50 -15.35 5.83
C SER A 395 -29.41 -14.22 6.30
N GLN A 396 -29.24 -13.02 5.74
CA GLN A 396 -30.03 -11.85 6.11
C GLN A 396 -31.45 -11.86 5.52
N ALA A 397 -31.85 -12.95 4.83
CA ALA A 397 -33.12 -13.09 4.11
C ALA A 397 -33.42 -11.90 3.17
N ILE A 398 -32.38 -11.23 2.67
CA ILE A 398 -32.52 -10.06 1.79
C ILE A 398 -32.89 -10.54 0.38
N ASN A 399 -32.61 -11.81 0.06
CA ASN A 399 -33.00 -12.43 -1.20
C ASN A 399 -33.56 -13.86 -1.09
N ASN A 400 -34.55 -14.14 -1.93
CA ASN A 400 -34.95 -15.50 -2.31
C ASN A 400 -33.97 -16.01 -3.40
N THR A 401 -32.82 -16.54 -2.99
CA THR A 401 -31.92 -17.47 -3.71
C THR A 401 -31.40 -17.17 -5.15
N SER A 402 -31.78 -16.10 -5.86
CA SER A 402 -31.41 -15.92 -7.29
C SER A 402 -30.27 -14.95 -7.62
N ALA A 403 -29.76 -14.16 -6.66
CA ALA A 403 -28.65 -13.23 -6.92
C ALA A 403 -27.30 -13.96 -7.01
N GLU A 404 -26.52 -13.61 -8.03
CA GLU A 404 -25.19 -14.16 -8.30
C GLU A 404 -24.19 -13.01 -8.33
N PRO A 405 -23.51 -12.73 -7.20
CA PRO A 405 -22.58 -11.60 -7.12
C PRO A 405 -21.44 -11.74 -8.14
N ASN A 406 -21.06 -10.63 -8.75
CA ASN A 406 -19.95 -10.58 -9.71
C ASN A 406 -19.15 -9.28 -9.57
N PHE A 407 -17.83 -9.35 -9.76
CA PHE A 407 -16.99 -8.17 -9.77
C PHE A 407 -17.26 -7.32 -11.02
N VAL A 408 -17.31 -6.00 -10.83
CA VAL A 408 -17.23 -5.01 -11.92
C VAL A 408 -15.86 -4.32 -11.95
N ALA A 409 -15.19 -4.25 -10.80
CA ALA A 409 -13.81 -3.82 -10.67
C ALA A 409 -13.14 -4.54 -9.48
N PHE A 410 -11.82 -4.73 -9.56
CA PHE A 410 -11.05 -5.38 -8.50
C PHE A 410 -9.60 -4.89 -8.57
N THR A 411 -9.06 -4.44 -7.45
CA THR A 411 -7.67 -4.00 -7.34
C THR A 411 -6.89 -4.79 -6.29
N VAL A 412 -5.59 -4.86 -6.51
CA VAL A 412 -4.63 -5.63 -5.72
C VAL A 412 -3.57 -4.69 -5.17
N HIS A 413 -3.69 -4.32 -3.89
CA HIS A 413 -2.71 -3.47 -3.21
C HIS A 413 -1.59 -4.30 -2.57
N THR A 414 -1.06 -5.29 -3.29
CA THR A 414 -0.02 -6.18 -2.75
C THR A 414 1.31 -6.03 -3.48
N PRO A 415 2.44 -6.13 -2.76
CA PRO A 415 2.59 -6.34 -1.31
C PRO A 415 2.20 -5.09 -0.51
N PHE A 416 1.47 -5.27 0.59
CA PHE A 416 1.04 -4.19 1.49
C PHE A 416 1.82 -4.26 2.81
N ASN A 417 2.06 -3.11 3.47
CA ASN A 417 2.63 -3.04 4.82
C ASN A 417 3.90 -3.92 4.97
N LEU A 418 4.99 -3.50 4.33
CA LEU A 418 6.24 -4.23 4.38
C LEU A 418 6.86 -4.12 5.79
N MET A 419 7.08 -5.26 6.42
CA MET A 419 7.57 -5.37 7.80
C MET A 419 8.77 -6.30 7.87
N VAL A 420 9.51 -6.25 8.97
CA VAL A 420 10.58 -7.18 9.32
C VAL A 420 10.39 -7.68 10.76
N SER A 421 11.17 -8.69 11.16
CA SER A 421 11.09 -9.22 12.52
C SER A 421 11.57 -8.21 13.58
N ASN A 422 11.06 -8.34 14.81
CA ASN A 422 11.55 -7.56 15.95
C ASN A 422 13.06 -7.66 16.16
N GLU A 423 13.63 -8.85 15.92
CA GLU A 423 15.08 -9.07 15.97
C GLU A 423 15.80 -8.22 14.92
N ALA A 424 15.30 -8.19 13.68
CA ALA A 424 15.89 -7.35 12.63
C ALA A 424 15.80 -5.86 13.00
N ILE A 425 14.66 -5.40 13.53
CA ILE A 425 14.47 -4.01 13.98
C ILE A 425 15.50 -3.66 15.06
N ALA A 426 15.60 -4.49 16.10
CA ALA A 426 16.54 -4.32 17.21
C ALA A 426 18.01 -4.33 16.75
N ASN A 427 18.32 -5.10 15.71
CA ASN A 427 19.65 -5.24 15.12
C ASN A 427 19.93 -4.25 13.96
N GLY A 428 19.34 -3.05 14.00
CA GLY A 428 19.73 -1.98 13.08
C GLY A 428 19.21 -2.12 11.64
N PHE A 429 18.13 -2.88 11.39
CA PHE A 429 17.60 -3.04 10.02
C PHE A 429 17.30 -1.70 9.35
N TYR A 430 16.55 -0.82 10.01
CA TYR A 430 16.12 0.45 9.40
C TYR A 430 17.25 1.47 9.24
N GLU A 431 18.22 1.51 10.16
CA GLU A 431 19.43 2.33 9.98
C GLU A 431 20.18 1.91 8.71
N ARG A 432 20.37 0.60 8.50
CA ARG A 432 21.01 0.05 7.30
C ARG A 432 20.17 0.25 6.04
N LEU A 433 18.84 0.13 6.12
CA LEU A 433 17.94 0.40 5.01
C LEU A 433 18.02 1.86 4.56
N TYR A 434 18.04 2.81 5.50
CA TYR A 434 18.16 4.23 5.19
C TYR A 434 19.54 4.57 4.61
N ALA A 435 20.60 3.92 5.10
CA ALA A 435 21.96 4.07 4.59
C ALA A 435 22.13 3.66 3.10
N LEU A 436 21.16 2.95 2.51
CA LEU A 436 21.14 2.67 1.07
C LEU A 436 20.92 3.94 0.23
N ASN A 437 20.27 4.98 0.77
CA ASN A 437 20.03 6.22 0.04
C ASN A 437 21.34 6.92 -0.31
N GLY A 438 21.53 7.22 -1.60
CA GLY A 438 22.74 7.81 -2.16
C GLY A 438 23.78 6.79 -2.62
N GLN A 439 23.66 5.52 -2.25
CA GLN A 439 24.54 4.47 -2.74
C GLN A 439 24.24 4.17 -4.21
N ARG A 440 25.29 3.98 -5.02
CA ARG A 440 25.18 3.59 -6.44
C ARG A 440 24.22 4.49 -7.22
N ASN A 441 24.26 5.79 -6.95
CA ASN A 441 23.39 6.80 -7.54
C ASN A 441 21.88 6.53 -7.35
N THR A 442 21.50 5.77 -6.32
CA THR A 442 20.11 5.36 -6.08
C THR A 442 19.56 5.96 -4.79
N PHE A 443 18.32 6.41 -4.86
CA PHE A 443 17.51 6.87 -3.75
C PHE A 443 16.22 6.07 -3.70
N TYR A 444 15.71 5.88 -2.50
CA TYR A 444 14.58 5.05 -2.21
C TYR A 444 13.51 5.83 -1.46
N ASN A 445 12.25 5.68 -1.90
CA ASN A 445 11.10 6.36 -1.32
C ASN A 445 9.87 5.44 -1.37
N GLY A 446 8.80 5.78 -0.67
CA GLY A 446 7.54 5.05 -0.62
C GLY A 446 7.27 4.41 0.73
N ALA A 447 6.17 3.66 0.80
CA ALA A 447 5.61 3.18 2.06
C ALA A 447 6.55 2.29 2.90
N ALA A 448 7.50 1.57 2.29
CA ALA A 448 8.46 0.75 3.02
C ALA A 448 9.51 1.57 3.80
N TRP A 449 9.72 2.83 3.41
CA TRP A 449 10.55 3.81 4.13
C TRP A 449 9.70 4.70 5.05
N GLN A 450 8.38 4.72 4.87
CA GLN A 450 7.44 5.44 5.72
C GLN A 450 6.32 4.53 6.21
N THR A 451 5.09 4.76 5.74
CA THR A 451 3.89 4.01 6.06
C THR A 451 2.92 4.10 4.87
N GLN A 452 1.82 3.36 4.90
CA GLN A 452 0.80 3.35 3.86
C GLN A 452 -0.11 4.59 3.91
N ASP A 453 0.48 5.78 3.89
CA ASP A 453 -0.19 7.07 3.92
C ASP A 453 0.50 8.03 2.95
N SER A 454 -0.27 8.63 2.03
CA SER A 454 0.28 9.53 1.02
C SER A 454 0.89 10.80 1.63
N ASN A 455 0.26 11.38 2.66
CA ASN A 455 0.77 12.59 3.31
C ASN A 455 2.12 12.32 3.95
N GLU A 456 2.26 11.22 4.69
CA GLU A 456 3.52 10.85 5.34
C GLU A 456 4.63 10.58 4.33
N ILE A 457 4.29 10.00 3.18
CA ILE A 457 5.22 9.79 2.07
C ILE A 457 5.68 11.15 1.48
N TRP A 458 4.77 12.10 1.30
CA TRP A 458 5.10 13.44 0.81
C TRP A 458 5.98 14.19 1.82
N GLU A 459 5.65 14.15 3.10
CA GLU A 459 6.46 14.77 4.16
C GLU A 459 7.87 14.15 4.26
N TYR A 460 7.98 12.83 4.12
CA TYR A 460 9.29 12.17 4.04
C TYR A 460 10.07 12.55 2.79
N THR A 461 9.39 12.78 1.68
CA THR A 461 10.02 13.29 0.47
C THR A 461 10.64 14.67 0.73
N GLU A 462 9.90 15.59 1.34
CA GLU A 462 10.38 16.94 1.66
C GLU A 462 11.54 16.96 2.65
N SER A 463 11.37 16.21 3.73
CA SER A 463 12.28 16.28 4.88
C SER A 463 13.55 15.47 4.71
N TYR A 464 13.54 14.42 3.89
CA TYR A 464 14.65 13.49 3.79
C TYR A 464 15.11 13.23 2.36
N VAL A 465 14.25 12.71 1.48
CA VAL A 465 14.68 12.19 0.16
C VAL A 465 15.10 13.31 -0.79
N LEU A 466 14.26 14.34 -0.94
CA LEU A 466 14.50 15.43 -1.90
C LEU A 466 15.79 16.22 -1.57
N PRO A 467 16.08 16.62 -0.31
CA PRO A 467 17.31 17.32 0.02
C PRO A 467 18.59 16.55 -0.36
N ILE A 468 18.68 15.27 0.00
CA ILE A 468 19.87 14.47 -0.28
C ILE A 468 20.01 14.12 -1.77
N LEU A 469 18.89 13.96 -2.48
CA LEU A 469 18.89 13.74 -3.93
C LEU A 469 19.38 14.99 -4.66
N LEU A 470 18.83 16.16 -4.35
CA LEU A 470 19.23 17.43 -4.97
C LEU A 470 20.68 17.79 -4.69
N ALA A 471 21.17 17.56 -3.47
CA ALA A 471 22.57 17.81 -3.12
C ALA A 471 23.56 16.92 -3.91
N SER A 472 23.08 15.80 -4.46
CA SER A 472 23.90 14.85 -5.22
C SER A 472 23.92 15.08 -6.74
N LEU A 473 23.10 16.01 -7.25
CA LEU A 473 22.87 16.31 -8.68
C LEU A 473 23.62 17.55 -9.16
#